data_AF-A0A1N7RUE6-F1
#
_entry.id   AF-A0A1N7RUE6-F1
#
_cell.length_a   1.000
_cell.length_b   1.000
_cell.length_c   1.000
_cell.angle_alpha   90.00
_cell.angle_beta   90.00
_cell.angle_gamma   90.00
#
_symmetry.space_group_name_H-M   'P 1'
#
loop_
_entity.id
_entity.type
_entity.pdbx_description
1 polymer ?
#
loop_
_entity_poly.entity_id
_entity_poly.type
_entity_poly.pdbx_seq_one_letter_code
_entity_poly.pdbx_strand_id
1 'polypeptide(L)'
;MVSIFVGKCSCPCSENQHDACVDSGRGSMNSLGQKHAPHFAAMRCARNAMVRGIVERSMTGTSTGRFQQFFSPTFTTLLQRISTISLTMKFRNAFARAASSGSSVVPFDLFSLFFSGLGGEFKKLAYATAIFLKFSSILRFVTISGESVKTMSKVEFPAITRKVPLAKIAKFAKKLDGLTAELREQILTPRPRKSPPNFTTAEVADLCGLDRTKLHYQATREGSTLPPGVAHGTGRSRLFTLAEARTYVQQLSEIYQSPLVTGRDADGKIVLVANFKGGSTKTTTTMCISQGLSLRGRKVLVVDLDPQASLSELCGLYAENEVDEDSTVLPFIYNEEMEGGLESAIKETYWDGLDVIPAHPSLFSAEFFIPSMLKTRPSYQFWAILRKGLEPLRKKYDYIILDTAPSLSYLTLNALMAADSMVMPLVPESLDFISSVSFWGLFSDIAANFMEKESDKVYDFISVILSKVDTSPTSSAPIVRSWTQRAYEDWLTTTEIPASSVMSNGALALSTVFDLSKSDGVSKTVQRVRQPLVEYCKWIDNMYVDEWSLSQ
;
A
#
# COMPACT_ATOMS: atom_id res chain seq x y z
N MET A 1 -8.37 -26.27 20.26
CA MET A 1 -6.91 -26.42 20.43
C MET A 1 -6.35 -26.94 19.13
N VAL A 2 -5.76 -26.08 18.32
CA VAL A 2 -5.14 -26.46 17.04
C VAL A 2 -3.62 -26.48 17.24
N SER A 3 -3.05 -27.65 16.94
CA SER A 3 -1.65 -28.03 17.05
C SER A 3 -0.76 -27.28 16.07
N ILE A 4 0.45 -26.92 16.50
CA ILE A 4 1.58 -26.63 15.61
C ILE A 4 2.65 -27.68 15.88
N PHE A 5 2.99 -28.41 14.82
CA PHE A 5 4.05 -29.40 14.73
C PHE A 5 5.41 -28.80 15.13
N VAL A 6 6.10 -29.41 16.09
CA VAL A 6 7.54 -29.24 16.29
C VAL A 6 8.22 -30.55 15.89
N GLY A 7 9.07 -30.49 14.88
CA GLY A 7 9.88 -31.61 14.42
C GLY A 7 10.78 -32.14 15.53
N LYS A 8 10.72 -33.46 15.75
CA LYS A 8 11.62 -34.21 16.63
C LYS A 8 13.03 -34.23 16.04
N CYS A 9 13.99 -33.65 16.77
CA CYS A 9 15.38 -34.12 16.71
C CYS A 9 15.52 -35.27 17.71
N SER A 10 15.69 -36.47 17.19
CA SER A 10 15.97 -37.69 17.95
C SER A 10 17.47 -37.76 18.26
N CYS A 11 17.84 -37.90 19.53
CA CYS A 11 18.99 -38.71 19.92
C CYS A 11 18.90 -39.12 21.41
N PRO A 12 19.41 -40.31 21.77
CA PRO A 12 18.94 -41.12 22.89
C PRO A 12 19.81 -40.93 24.14
N CYS A 13 19.23 -41.06 25.34
CA CYS A 13 19.98 -41.48 26.54
C CYS A 13 19.03 -41.97 27.64
N SER A 14 19.09 -43.31 27.82
CA SER A 14 19.08 -44.11 29.06
C SER A 14 18.04 -43.86 30.17
N GLU A 15 17.26 -44.92 30.37
CA GLU A 15 16.61 -45.37 31.61
C GLU A 15 17.39 -45.03 32.89
N ASN A 16 16.72 -44.39 33.85
CA ASN A 16 16.44 -44.95 35.17
C ASN A 16 15.93 -43.85 36.12
N GLN A 17 15.00 -44.26 37.00
CA GLN A 17 14.41 -43.54 38.13
C GLN A 17 13.14 -42.72 37.85
N HIS A 18 12.04 -43.45 37.66
CA HIS A 18 10.72 -43.03 38.13
C HIS A 18 10.26 -44.07 39.16
N ASP A 19 10.06 -43.67 40.42
CA ASP A 19 9.04 -44.24 41.31
C ASP A 19 8.88 -43.43 42.61
N ALA A 20 7.63 -43.41 43.09
CA ALA A 20 7.10 -42.85 44.36
C ALA A 20 6.96 -41.30 44.43
N CYS A 21 5.83 -40.66 44.75
CA CYS A 21 4.70 -41.04 45.60
C CYS A 21 3.39 -40.35 45.17
N VAL A 22 2.29 -41.02 45.49
CA VAL A 22 0.88 -40.65 45.35
C VAL A 22 0.33 -40.18 46.71
N ASP A 23 -0.61 -39.24 46.66
CA ASP A 23 -1.74 -38.94 47.56
C ASP A 23 -1.66 -38.19 48.92
N SER A 24 -2.70 -37.33 49.04
CA SER A 24 -3.54 -36.98 50.21
C SER A 24 -3.29 -35.69 51.01
N GLY A 25 -4.38 -34.95 51.28
CA GLY A 25 -4.63 -34.33 52.59
C GLY A 25 -4.90 -32.82 52.67
N ARG A 26 -6.08 -32.46 53.18
CA ARG A 26 -6.67 -31.12 53.45
C ARG A 26 -5.91 -30.26 54.49
N GLY A 27 -6.10 -28.93 54.46
CA GLY A 27 -6.21 -28.12 55.69
C GLY A 27 -5.61 -26.69 55.72
N SER A 28 -6.50 -25.69 55.86
CA SER A 28 -6.43 -24.49 56.75
C SER A 28 -5.38 -23.37 56.56
N MET A 29 -5.91 -22.16 56.80
CA MET A 29 -5.38 -20.80 56.85
C MET A 29 -4.00 -20.53 57.49
N ASN A 30 -3.42 -19.42 56.98
CA ASN A 30 -2.67 -18.34 57.63
C ASN A 30 -1.14 -18.25 57.49
N SER A 31 -0.77 -17.02 57.11
CA SER A 31 0.50 -16.30 57.31
C SER A 31 1.64 -16.48 56.28
N LEU A 32 1.98 -15.31 55.71
CA LEU A 32 3.24 -14.86 55.11
C LEU A 32 4.15 -15.89 54.42
N GLY A 33 4.32 -15.72 53.11
CA GLY A 33 5.48 -16.24 52.42
C GLY A 33 5.37 -16.11 50.91
N GLN A 34 6.09 -15.15 50.34
CA GLN A 34 6.43 -15.16 48.91
C GLN A 34 6.89 -16.55 48.47
N LYS A 35 6.26 -17.13 47.43
CA LYS A 35 6.88 -17.99 46.40
C LYS A 35 5.83 -18.56 45.44
N HIS A 36 5.89 -18.15 44.18
CA HIS A 36 5.81 -19.06 43.02
C HIS A 36 6.29 -18.33 41.75
N ALA A 37 7.44 -18.78 41.22
CA ALA A 37 7.70 -19.08 39.80
C ALA A 37 9.21 -18.97 39.49
N PRO A 38 9.96 -20.08 39.49
CA PRO A 38 11.23 -20.16 38.78
C PRO A 38 10.94 -20.47 37.32
N HIS A 39 10.70 -19.46 36.48
CA HIS A 39 10.74 -19.64 35.02
C HIS A 39 11.25 -18.42 34.23
N PHE A 40 11.78 -17.41 34.92
CA PHE A 40 12.38 -16.22 34.28
C PHE A 40 13.89 -16.04 34.54
N ALA A 41 14.54 -16.98 35.24
CA ALA A 41 15.99 -16.96 35.41
C ALA A 41 16.77 -17.61 34.23
N ALA A 42 16.13 -18.43 33.40
CA ALA A 42 16.81 -19.16 32.33
C ALA A 42 17.11 -18.30 31.07
N MET A 43 16.38 -17.22 30.80
CA MET A 43 16.60 -16.40 29.60
C MET A 43 17.53 -15.20 29.78
N ARG A 44 17.81 -14.77 31.02
CA ARG A 44 18.81 -13.71 31.27
C ARG A 44 20.25 -14.24 31.38
N CYS A 45 20.45 -15.51 31.74
CA CYS A 45 21.78 -16.13 31.69
C CYS A 45 22.27 -16.43 30.26
N ALA A 46 21.36 -16.74 29.32
CA ALA A 46 21.75 -17.09 27.95
C ALA A 46 22.35 -15.91 27.14
N ARG A 47 21.95 -14.66 27.43
CA ARG A 47 22.40 -13.49 26.65
C ARG A 47 23.74 -12.92 27.11
N ASN A 48 24.08 -13.05 28.40
CA ASN A 48 25.38 -12.62 28.93
C ASN A 48 26.47 -13.71 28.88
N ALA A 49 26.10 -14.99 28.77
CA ALA A 49 27.06 -16.09 28.59
C ALA A 49 27.61 -16.18 27.15
N MET A 50 26.85 -15.77 26.14
CA MET A 50 27.29 -15.88 24.73
C MET A 50 28.33 -14.82 24.34
N VAL A 51 28.29 -13.64 24.97
CA VAL A 51 29.24 -12.54 24.67
C VAL A 51 30.54 -12.64 25.48
N ARG A 52 30.51 -13.21 26.70
CA ARG A 52 31.75 -13.53 27.45
C ARG A 52 32.41 -14.84 27.01
N GLY A 53 31.64 -15.85 26.59
CA GLY A 53 32.19 -17.16 26.20
C GLY A 53 33.01 -17.17 24.90
N ILE A 54 32.79 -16.21 23.99
CA ILE A 54 33.53 -16.11 22.72
C ILE A 54 34.90 -15.42 22.92
N VAL A 55 35.01 -14.54 23.92
CA VAL A 55 36.25 -13.78 24.17
C VAL A 55 37.22 -14.56 25.07
N GLU A 56 36.74 -15.34 26.03
CA GLU A 56 37.62 -16.09 26.96
C GLU A 56 38.13 -17.44 26.41
N ARG A 57 37.48 -18.06 25.41
CA ARG A 57 37.95 -19.33 24.81
C ARG A 57 39.01 -19.19 23.70
N SER A 58 39.48 -17.97 23.46
CA SER A 58 40.57 -17.72 22.49
C SER A 58 41.97 -17.73 23.12
N MET A 59 42.10 -17.84 24.45
CA MET A 59 43.38 -17.70 25.16
C MET A 59 43.85 -18.91 25.97
N THR A 60 43.12 -20.03 25.98
CA THR A 60 43.60 -21.26 26.61
C THR A 60 43.48 -22.42 25.63
N GLY A 61 44.58 -22.70 24.93
CA GLY A 61 44.67 -23.89 24.08
C GLY A 61 44.59 -25.14 24.95
N THR A 62 43.48 -25.87 24.85
CA THR A 62 43.35 -27.33 25.06
C THR A 62 41.88 -27.74 25.01
N SER A 63 41.45 -28.33 23.89
CA SER A 63 40.57 -29.50 23.82
C SER A 63 40.19 -29.74 22.35
N THR A 64 40.95 -30.63 21.75
CA THR A 64 40.70 -31.27 20.47
C THR A 64 39.49 -32.19 20.56
N GLY A 65 38.56 -32.08 19.61
CA GLY A 65 37.60 -33.14 19.32
C GLY A 65 36.22 -32.62 18.90
N ARG A 66 35.90 -32.82 17.61
CA ARG A 66 34.62 -32.52 16.92
C ARG A 66 34.41 -31.09 16.42
N PHE A 67 35.25 -30.65 15.48
CA PHE A 67 34.86 -29.68 14.44
C PHE A 67 35.75 -29.81 13.18
N GLN A 68 36.11 -31.05 12.82
CA GLN A 68 36.78 -31.35 11.55
C GLN A 68 35.77 -32.03 10.63
N GLN A 69 35.06 -31.26 9.82
CA GLN A 69 34.44 -31.81 8.61
C GLN A 69 34.18 -30.83 7.46
N PHE A 70 34.79 -29.63 7.42
CA PHE A 70 34.47 -28.66 6.36
C PHE A 70 35.62 -27.90 5.69
N PHE A 71 36.89 -28.29 5.84
CA PHE A 71 37.98 -27.62 5.10
C PHE A 71 39.01 -28.61 4.55
N SER A 72 39.40 -28.41 3.28
CA SER A 72 40.34 -29.28 2.57
C SER A 72 41.78 -29.11 3.08
N PRO A 73 42.67 -30.10 2.87
CA PRO A 73 44.01 -30.14 3.46
C PRO A 73 44.94 -29.00 3.03
N THR A 74 44.61 -28.26 1.97
CA THR A 74 45.43 -27.19 1.42
C THR A 74 45.33 -25.88 2.22
N PHE A 75 44.26 -25.68 2.99
CA PHE A 75 44.04 -24.43 3.75
C PHE A 75 44.82 -24.40 5.08
N THR A 76 45.08 -25.57 5.66
CA THR A 76 45.77 -25.68 6.97
C THR A 76 47.28 -25.50 6.85
N THR A 77 47.88 -25.86 5.71
CA THR A 77 49.33 -25.70 5.47
C THR A 77 49.72 -24.27 5.13
N LEU A 78 48.80 -23.44 4.62
CA LEU A 78 49.06 -22.04 4.27
C LEU A 78 49.05 -21.11 5.50
N LEU A 79 48.17 -21.39 6.47
CA LEU A 79 48.12 -20.67 7.75
C LEU A 79 49.33 -20.95 8.66
N GLN A 80 50.03 -22.06 8.46
CA GLN A 80 51.25 -22.39 9.23
C GLN A 80 52.54 -21.74 8.68
N ARG A 81 52.51 -21.07 7.52
CA ARG A 81 53.71 -20.42 6.94
C ARG A 81 53.73 -18.89 6.99
N ILE A 82 52.67 -18.23 7.47
CA ILE A 82 52.65 -16.77 7.64
C ILE A 82 52.78 -16.46 9.14
N SER A 83 54.02 -16.23 9.60
CA SER A 83 54.26 -15.69 10.94
C SER A 83 53.79 -14.23 10.98
N THR A 84 52.67 -13.99 11.65
CA THR A 84 51.94 -12.72 11.78
C THR A 84 52.69 -11.62 12.55
N ILE A 85 54.00 -11.79 12.78
CA ILE A 85 54.83 -10.88 13.58
C ILE A 85 55.69 -9.95 12.69
N SER A 86 56.04 -10.37 11.47
CA SER A 86 56.93 -9.55 10.61
C SER A 86 56.18 -8.45 9.82
N LEU A 87 54.94 -8.72 9.39
CA LEU A 87 54.15 -7.79 8.57
C LEU A 87 53.64 -6.59 9.39
N THR A 88 53.26 -6.84 10.64
CA THR A 88 52.83 -5.83 11.62
C THR A 88 53.97 -4.91 12.05
N MET A 89 55.20 -5.41 12.18
CA MET A 89 56.37 -4.58 12.51
C MET A 89 56.78 -3.64 11.36
N LYS A 90 56.75 -4.11 10.12
CA LYS A 90 57.08 -3.25 8.95
C LYS A 90 56.02 -2.17 8.72
N PHE A 91 54.73 -2.48 8.91
CA PHE A 91 53.64 -1.50 8.86
C PHE A 91 53.76 -0.44 9.96
N ARG A 92 54.08 -0.85 11.19
CA ARG A 92 54.24 0.08 12.33
C ARG A 92 55.37 1.08 12.12
N ASN A 93 56.50 0.63 11.56
CA ASN A 93 57.66 1.48 11.35
C ASN A 93 57.50 2.45 10.16
N ALA A 94 56.76 2.07 9.12
CA ALA A 94 56.44 2.97 8.01
C ALA A 94 55.46 4.08 8.43
N PHE A 95 54.44 3.72 9.23
CA PHE A 95 53.45 4.67 9.74
C PHE A 95 54.05 5.64 10.77
N ALA A 96 54.96 5.16 11.62
CA ALA A 96 55.67 5.99 12.59
C ALA A 96 56.57 7.05 11.92
N ARG A 97 57.18 6.75 10.76
CA ARG A 97 57.99 7.73 10.01
C ARG A 97 57.15 8.77 9.26
N ALA A 98 55.96 8.40 8.76
CA ALA A 98 55.05 9.33 8.11
C ALA A 98 54.39 10.29 9.11
N ALA A 99 54.09 9.82 10.33
CA ALA A 99 53.52 10.66 11.39
C ALA A 99 54.50 11.71 11.93
N SER A 100 55.82 11.49 11.83
CA SER A 100 56.85 12.43 12.29
C SER A 100 57.17 13.57 11.30
N SER A 101 56.69 13.52 10.05
CA SER A 101 56.99 14.53 9.02
C SER A 101 55.84 15.51 8.74
N GLY A 102 54.80 15.54 9.58
CA GLY A 102 53.77 16.59 9.58
C GLY A 102 52.96 16.78 8.29
N SER A 103 53.02 15.84 7.34
CA SER A 103 52.30 15.94 6.06
C SER A 103 50.99 15.17 6.13
N SER A 104 49.86 15.87 6.06
CA SER A 104 48.50 15.32 6.15
C SER A 104 47.94 14.83 4.82
N VAL A 105 48.76 14.26 3.93
CA VAL A 105 48.27 13.56 2.72
C VAL A 105 49.25 12.45 2.36
N VAL A 106 48.80 11.19 2.41
CA VAL A 106 49.49 10.08 1.72
C VAL A 106 48.83 9.96 0.33
N PRO A 107 49.57 10.11 -0.79
CA PRO A 107 48.96 10.07 -2.12
C PRO A 107 48.36 8.69 -2.41
N PHE A 108 47.14 8.67 -2.95
CA PHE A 108 46.41 7.45 -3.31
C PHE A 108 47.17 6.61 -4.37
N ASP A 109 48.09 7.23 -5.11
CA ASP A 109 48.81 6.62 -6.22
C ASP A 109 49.87 5.57 -5.80
N LEU A 110 50.35 5.62 -4.55
CA LEU A 110 51.24 4.57 -4.00
C LEU A 110 50.48 3.27 -3.63
N PHE A 111 49.17 3.38 -3.39
CA PHE A 111 48.30 2.23 -3.06
C PHE A 111 47.92 1.42 -4.30
N SER A 112 47.81 2.08 -5.47
CA SER A 112 47.44 1.47 -6.74
C SER A 112 48.54 0.56 -7.30
N LEU A 113 49.80 0.99 -7.22
CA LEU A 113 50.96 0.28 -7.79
C LEU A 113 51.35 -1.01 -7.05
N PHE A 114 50.98 -1.16 -5.78
CA PHE A 114 51.35 -2.35 -4.99
C PHE A 114 50.36 -3.52 -5.15
N PHE A 115 49.12 -3.25 -5.60
CA PHE A 115 48.04 -4.24 -5.70
C PHE A 115 47.71 -4.69 -7.13
N SER A 116 48.50 -4.27 -8.12
CA SER A 116 48.32 -4.67 -9.53
C SER A 116 48.68 -6.14 -9.81
N GLY A 117 49.36 -6.83 -8.89
CA GLY A 117 49.77 -8.24 -9.04
C GLY A 117 49.03 -9.27 -8.17
N LEU A 118 48.03 -8.89 -7.37
CA LEU A 118 47.38 -9.78 -6.39
C LEU A 118 45.95 -10.14 -6.79
N GLY A 119 45.65 -11.45 -6.78
CA GLY A 119 44.34 -12.02 -7.15
C GLY A 119 43.17 -11.58 -6.26
N GLY A 120 41.96 -11.63 -6.82
CA GLY A 120 40.76 -10.93 -6.32
C GLY A 120 40.35 -11.18 -4.86
N GLU A 121 40.64 -12.36 -4.31
CA GLU A 121 40.34 -12.68 -2.90
C GLU A 121 41.26 -11.94 -1.91
N PHE A 122 42.53 -11.70 -2.27
CA PHE A 122 43.46 -10.92 -1.43
C PHE A 122 43.12 -9.43 -1.40
N LYS A 123 42.54 -8.89 -2.49
CA LYS A 123 42.06 -7.50 -2.52
C LYS A 123 40.91 -7.28 -1.54
N LYS A 124 39.97 -8.22 -1.41
CA LYS A 124 38.85 -8.14 -0.46
C LYS A 124 39.32 -8.15 0.98
N LEU A 125 40.31 -9.00 1.32
CA LEU A 125 40.85 -9.08 2.67
C LEU A 125 41.67 -7.84 3.05
N ALA A 126 42.47 -7.31 2.11
CA ALA A 126 43.21 -6.06 2.30
C ALA A 126 42.27 -4.85 2.49
N TYR A 127 41.16 -4.80 1.73
CA TYR A 127 40.15 -3.74 1.84
C TYR A 127 39.40 -3.81 3.17
N ALA A 128 39.00 -5.00 3.61
CA ALA A 128 38.36 -5.21 4.91
C ALA A 128 39.29 -4.81 6.07
N THR A 129 40.59 -5.14 5.97
CA THR A 129 41.58 -4.79 7.00
C THR A 129 41.88 -3.29 7.01
N ALA A 130 41.92 -2.63 5.84
CA ALA A 130 42.09 -1.18 5.74
C ALA A 130 40.88 -0.41 6.30
N ILE A 131 39.65 -0.89 6.08
CA ILE A 131 38.44 -0.33 6.68
C ILE A 131 38.48 -0.49 8.21
N PHE A 132 38.89 -1.66 8.70
CA PHE A 132 38.98 -1.93 10.14
C PHE A 132 40.06 -1.07 10.83
N LEU A 133 41.19 -0.83 10.17
CA LEU A 133 42.23 0.07 10.67
C LEU A 133 41.85 1.55 10.58
N LYS A 134 41.10 1.98 9.54
CA LYS A 134 40.48 3.33 9.48
C LYS A 134 39.49 3.53 10.63
N PHE A 135 38.66 2.53 10.93
CA PHE A 135 37.73 2.54 12.06
C PHE A 135 38.48 2.60 13.41
N SER A 136 39.56 1.84 13.58
CA SER A 136 40.37 1.87 14.80
C SER A 136 41.13 3.21 15.00
N SER A 137 41.51 3.88 13.90
CA SER A 137 42.20 5.18 13.96
C SER A 137 41.23 6.30 14.32
N ILE A 138 40.00 6.25 13.80
CA ILE A 138 38.89 7.14 14.17
C ILE A 138 38.53 6.96 15.66
N LEU A 139 38.57 5.73 16.19
CA LEU A 139 38.33 5.51 17.62
C LEU A 139 39.47 6.00 18.54
N ARG A 140 40.73 6.05 18.08
CA ARG A 140 41.85 6.54 18.89
C ARG A 140 42.04 8.06 18.85
N PHE A 141 41.54 8.75 17.82
CA PHE A 141 41.57 10.22 17.77
C PHE A 141 40.56 10.88 18.73
N VAL A 142 39.62 10.10 19.30
CA VAL A 142 38.60 10.60 20.25
C VAL A 142 39.12 10.63 21.70
N THR A 143 40.32 10.11 21.98
CA THR A 143 40.79 9.96 23.39
C THR A 143 41.99 10.82 23.79
N ILE A 144 42.51 11.71 22.95
CA ILE A 144 43.59 12.64 23.35
C ILE A 144 43.39 14.03 22.72
N SER A 145 42.51 14.82 23.34
CA SER A 145 42.64 16.28 23.44
C SER A 145 41.55 16.76 24.39
N GLY A 146 41.95 17.20 25.58
CA GLY A 146 41.05 17.82 26.55
C GLY A 146 40.60 19.16 26.03
N GLU A 147 39.50 19.18 25.29
CA GLU A 147 38.67 20.34 25.04
C GLU A 147 37.23 19.85 24.80
N SER A 148 36.29 20.61 25.36
CA SER A 148 34.91 20.21 25.65
C SER A 148 34.12 19.71 24.43
N VAL A 149 34.12 18.40 24.20
CA VAL A 149 33.11 17.73 23.38
C VAL A 149 31.84 17.70 24.22
N LYS A 150 30.89 18.59 23.92
CA LYS A 150 29.50 18.48 24.39
C LYS A 150 29.02 17.07 24.05
N THR A 151 28.95 16.23 25.07
CA THR A 151 28.39 14.89 25.00
C THR A 151 26.98 15.01 24.44
N MET A 152 26.75 14.48 23.23
CA MET A 152 25.40 14.20 22.77
C MET A 152 24.73 13.36 23.85
N SER A 153 23.59 13.85 24.37
CA SER A 153 22.83 13.13 25.38
C SER A 153 22.53 11.73 24.84
N LYS A 154 23.01 10.71 25.56
CA LYS A 154 22.55 9.34 25.33
C LYS A 154 21.04 9.36 25.46
N VAL A 155 20.33 9.08 24.37
CA VAL A 155 18.88 8.85 24.43
C VAL A 155 18.69 7.53 25.18
N GLU A 156 18.54 7.60 26.50
CA GLU A 156 18.19 6.44 27.32
C GLU A 156 16.70 6.17 27.16
N PHE A 157 16.38 5.06 26.51
CA PHE A 157 15.00 4.59 26.43
C PHE A 157 14.51 4.20 27.83
N PRO A 158 13.30 4.61 28.22
CA PRO A 158 12.76 4.25 29.52
C PRO A 158 12.61 2.73 29.63
N ALA A 159 13.02 2.17 30.77
CA ALA A 159 12.87 0.74 31.03
C ALA A 159 11.38 0.36 31.03
N ILE A 160 10.95 -0.51 30.10
CA ILE A 160 9.57 -1.00 30.03
C ILE A 160 9.38 -2.08 31.09
N THR A 161 8.83 -1.70 32.25
CA THR A 161 8.51 -2.60 33.37
C THR A 161 7.01 -2.88 33.53
N ARG A 162 6.17 -2.29 32.65
CA ARG A 162 4.71 -2.40 32.77
C ARG A 162 4.17 -3.68 32.14
N LYS A 163 3.30 -4.37 32.88
CA LYS A 163 2.37 -5.38 32.34
C LYS A 163 1.01 -4.71 32.07
N VAL A 164 0.40 -5.01 30.93
CA VAL A 164 -0.88 -4.41 30.52
C VAL A 164 -1.94 -5.51 30.39
N PRO A 165 -2.91 -5.61 31.32
CA PRO A 165 -4.00 -6.57 31.19
C PRO A 165 -4.99 -6.14 30.08
N LEU A 166 -5.70 -7.10 29.48
CA LEU A 166 -6.67 -6.84 28.40
C LEU A 166 -7.71 -5.79 28.77
N ALA A 167 -8.21 -5.80 30.01
CA ALA A 167 -9.15 -4.79 30.50
C ALA A 167 -8.58 -3.35 30.47
N LYS A 168 -7.27 -3.19 30.64
CA LYS A 168 -6.60 -1.89 30.53
C LYS A 168 -6.46 -1.44 29.08
N ILE A 169 -6.33 -2.38 28.14
CA ILE A 169 -6.36 -2.11 26.69
C ILE A 169 -7.77 -1.63 26.29
N ALA A 170 -8.83 -2.33 26.72
CA ALA A 170 -10.20 -1.94 26.43
C ALA A 170 -10.54 -0.54 26.98
N LYS A 171 -10.14 -0.25 28.23
CA LYS A 171 -10.28 1.10 28.82
C LYS A 171 -9.47 2.15 28.08
N PHE A 172 -8.29 1.80 27.57
CA PHE A 172 -7.46 2.71 26.78
C PHE A 172 -8.08 3.01 25.42
N ALA A 173 -8.61 2.01 24.73
CA ALA A 173 -9.36 2.19 23.47
C ALA A 173 -10.55 3.13 23.68
N LYS A 174 -11.41 2.86 24.68
CA LYS A 174 -12.54 3.74 25.01
C LYS A 174 -12.13 5.18 25.35
N LYS A 175 -10.96 5.37 25.99
CA LYS A 175 -10.41 6.70 26.24
C LYS A 175 -9.96 7.38 24.95
N LEU A 176 -9.32 6.64 24.04
CA LEU A 176 -8.92 7.16 22.74
C LEU A 176 -10.12 7.50 21.87
N ASP A 177 -11.22 6.75 21.92
CA ASP A 177 -12.45 7.08 21.20
C ASP A 177 -12.97 8.46 21.65
N GLY A 178 -13.03 8.70 22.97
CA GLY A 178 -13.43 9.99 23.53
C GLY A 178 -12.48 11.14 23.18
N LEU A 179 -11.16 10.92 23.24
CA LEU A 179 -10.16 11.93 22.85
C LEU A 179 -10.21 12.21 21.35
N THR A 180 -10.42 11.18 20.53
CA THR A 180 -10.52 11.33 19.08
C THR A 180 -11.77 12.14 18.73
N ALA A 181 -12.90 11.90 19.39
CA ALA A 181 -14.11 12.73 19.24
C ALA A 181 -13.85 14.20 19.63
N GLU A 182 -13.18 14.45 20.76
CA GLU A 182 -12.83 15.80 21.23
C GLU A 182 -11.86 16.53 20.28
N LEU A 183 -10.79 15.87 19.86
CA LEU A 183 -9.84 16.41 18.88
C LEU A 183 -10.51 16.66 17.53
N ARG A 184 -11.45 15.79 17.14
CA ARG A 184 -12.24 15.97 15.91
C ARG A 184 -13.10 17.21 16.01
N GLU A 185 -13.87 17.44 17.07
CA GLU A 185 -14.66 18.67 17.21
C GLU A 185 -13.79 19.94 17.11
N GLN A 186 -12.58 19.91 17.69
CA GLN A 186 -11.63 21.04 17.61
C GLN A 186 -11.00 21.20 16.21
N ILE A 187 -10.76 20.11 15.48
CA ILE A 187 -10.21 20.12 14.11
C ILE A 187 -11.30 20.38 13.05
N LEU A 188 -12.57 20.09 13.34
CA LEU A 188 -13.69 20.08 12.39
C LEU A 188 -14.51 21.38 12.37
N THR A 189 -14.06 22.47 13.00
CA THR A 189 -14.60 23.83 12.71
C THR A 189 -14.51 24.06 11.19
N PRO A 190 -15.64 24.33 10.52
CA PRO A 190 -16.09 23.53 9.38
C PRO A 190 -15.02 23.48 8.31
N ARG A 191 -14.46 22.28 8.08
CA ARG A 191 -13.77 22.03 6.81
C ARG A 191 -14.78 22.37 5.71
N PRO A 192 -14.47 23.27 4.76
CA PRO A 192 -15.41 23.53 3.67
C PRO A 192 -15.75 22.18 3.02
N ARG A 193 -17.04 21.88 2.88
CA ARG A 193 -17.50 20.73 2.08
C ARG A 193 -16.78 20.81 0.73
N LYS A 194 -16.34 19.66 0.20
CA LYS A 194 -15.79 19.63 -1.15
C LYS A 194 -16.83 20.23 -2.09
N SER A 195 -16.39 21.14 -2.95
CA SER A 195 -17.22 21.73 -3.99
C SER A 195 -16.75 21.22 -5.33
N PRO A 196 -17.66 20.95 -6.27
CA PRO A 196 -17.27 20.54 -7.62
C PRO A 196 -16.50 21.68 -8.32
N PRO A 197 -15.58 21.34 -9.24
CA PRO A 197 -14.87 22.34 -10.02
C PRO A 197 -15.81 23.07 -10.97
N ASN A 198 -15.43 24.31 -11.33
CA ASN A 198 -16.05 25.05 -12.43
C ASN A 198 -15.19 24.94 -13.69
N PHE A 199 -15.85 25.04 -14.85
CA PHE A 199 -15.23 24.89 -16.16
C PHE A 199 -15.36 26.17 -16.96
N THR A 200 -14.29 26.59 -17.62
CA THR A 200 -14.34 27.66 -18.60
C THR A 200 -14.94 27.18 -19.92
N THR A 201 -15.44 28.08 -20.76
CA THR A 201 -15.89 27.75 -22.14
C THR A 201 -14.86 26.92 -22.92
N ALA A 202 -13.57 27.18 -22.69
CA ALA A 202 -12.48 26.42 -23.30
C ALA A 202 -12.47 24.95 -22.86
N GLU A 203 -12.59 24.72 -21.56
CA GLU A 203 -12.56 23.37 -20.99
C GLU A 203 -13.80 22.58 -21.38
N VAL A 204 -14.98 23.20 -21.43
CA VAL A 204 -16.19 22.52 -21.93
C VAL A 204 -16.04 22.17 -23.41
N ALA A 205 -15.43 23.05 -24.22
CA ALA A 205 -15.16 22.78 -25.63
C ALA A 205 -14.19 21.60 -25.79
N ASP A 206 -13.10 21.59 -25.00
CA ASP A 206 -12.13 20.48 -24.96
C ASP A 206 -12.82 19.16 -24.57
N LEU A 207 -13.69 19.16 -23.55
CA LEU A 207 -14.45 17.97 -23.11
C LEU A 207 -15.40 17.46 -24.20
N CYS A 208 -15.97 18.35 -25.02
CA CYS A 208 -16.84 17.98 -26.12
C CYS A 208 -16.08 17.58 -27.40
N GLY A 209 -14.76 17.79 -27.46
CA GLY A 209 -13.99 17.65 -28.70
C GLY A 209 -14.30 18.71 -29.75
N LEU A 210 -14.76 19.89 -29.33
CA LEU A 210 -15.19 20.99 -30.22
C LEU A 210 -14.25 22.20 -30.11
N ASP A 211 -14.27 23.06 -31.13
CA ASP A 211 -13.70 24.41 -31.01
C ASP A 211 -14.65 25.32 -30.20
N ARG A 212 -14.08 26.27 -29.46
CA ARG A 212 -14.77 27.30 -28.68
C ARG A 212 -15.82 28.04 -29.51
N THR A 213 -15.52 28.34 -30.77
CA THR A 213 -16.45 29.05 -31.67
C THR A 213 -17.69 28.22 -31.96
N LYS A 214 -17.51 26.91 -32.24
CA LYS A 214 -18.61 25.98 -32.48
C LYS A 214 -19.45 25.83 -31.21
N LEU A 215 -18.82 25.63 -30.06
CA LEU A 215 -19.55 25.51 -28.79
C LEU A 215 -20.37 26.76 -28.48
N HIS A 216 -19.78 27.94 -28.64
CA HIS A 216 -20.50 29.21 -28.43
C HIS A 216 -21.70 29.33 -29.36
N TYR A 217 -21.54 29.00 -30.65
CA TYR A 217 -22.67 29.00 -31.59
C TYR A 217 -23.79 28.05 -31.16
N GLN A 218 -23.45 26.81 -30.75
CA GLN A 218 -24.46 25.85 -30.28
C GLN A 218 -25.17 26.33 -29.01
N ALA A 219 -24.47 27.03 -28.12
CA ALA A 219 -25.04 27.58 -26.90
C ALA A 219 -25.99 28.77 -27.18
N THR A 220 -25.68 29.63 -28.15
CA THR A 220 -26.42 30.88 -28.40
C THR A 220 -27.43 30.82 -29.54
N ARG A 221 -27.53 29.71 -30.28
CA ARG A 221 -28.52 29.58 -31.35
C ARG A 221 -29.95 29.60 -30.80
N GLU A 222 -30.87 30.11 -31.61
CA GLU A 222 -32.28 30.14 -31.28
C GLU A 222 -32.81 28.72 -31.05
N GLY A 223 -33.55 28.52 -29.95
CA GLY A 223 -34.05 27.20 -29.53
C GLY A 223 -33.05 26.30 -28.79
N SER A 224 -31.86 26.79 -28.44
CA SER A 224 -30.90 26.03 -27.63
C SER A 224 -31.44 25.68 -26.25
N THR A 225 -31.33 24.40 -25.87
CA THR A 225 -31.64 23.89 -24.53
C THR A 225 -30.40 23.82 -23.62
N LEU A 226 -29.24 24.25 -24.14
CA LEU A 226 -27.98 24.16 -23.41
C LEU A 226 -27.90 25.22 -22.31
N PRO A 227 -27.38 24.87 -21.13
CA PRO A 227 -27.25 25.84 -20.04
C PRO A 227 -26.29 26.99 -20.44
N PRO A 228 -26.63 28.25 -20.14
CA PRO A 228 -25.87 29.39 -20.65
C PRO A 228 -24.55 29.64 -19.90
N GLY A 229 -24.36 29.05 -18.71
CA GLY A 229 -23.25 29.35 -17.82
C GLY A 229 -23.27 30.80 -17.29
N VAL A 230 -22.47 31.06 -16.27
CA VAL A 230 -22.38 32.37 -15.59
C VAL A 230 -21.27 33.22 -16.20
N ALA A 231 -21.55 34.51 -16.45
CA ALA A 231 -20.55 35.44 -16.96
C ALA A 231 -19.43 35.68 -15.94
N HIS A 232 -18.17 35.69 -16.39
CA HIS A 232 -16.99 35.86 -15.56
C HIS A 232 -16.03 36.90 -16.15
N GLY A 233 -15.52 37.82 -15.32
CA GLY A 233 -14.60 38.88 -15.72
C GLY A 233 -15.26 39.91 -16.65
N THR A 234 -14.70 40.10 -17.85
CA THR A 234 -15.14 41.11 -18.85
C THR A 234 -16.48 40.79 -19.54
N GLY A 235 -17.23 39.81 -19.04
CA GLY A 235 -18.54 39.39 -19.57
C GLY A 235 -18.48 38.48 -20.80
N ARG A 236 -17.32 38.38 -21.48
CA ARG A 236 -17.12 37.47 -22.63
C ARG A 236 -16.78 36.04 -22.24
N SER A 237 -16.15 35.83 -21.08
CA SER A 237 -15.84 34.49 -20.58
C SER A 237 -17.01 33.96 -19.78
N ARG A 238 -17.33 32.67 -19.93
CA ARG A 238 -18.33 32.01 -19.09
C ARG A 238 -17.71 30.89 -18.26
N LEU A 239 -18.25 30.73 -17.06
CA LEU A 239 -18.00 29.61 -16.19
C LEU A 239 -19.24 28.72 -16.16
N PHE A 240 -19.00 27.43 -16.22
CA PHE A 240 -20.01 26.38 -16.20
C PHE A 240 -19.77 25.54 -14.96
N THR A 241 -20.85 25.18 -14.27
CA THR A 241 -20.81 24.16 -13.23
C THR A 241 -20.49 22.79 -13.84
N LEU A 242 -20.08 21.83 -13.01
CA LEU A 242 -19.86 20.46 -13.45
C LEU A 242 -21.11 19.84 -14.13
N ALA A 243 -22.30 20.05 -13.57
CA ALA A 243 -23.54 19.54 -14.13
C ALA A 243 -23.86 20.13 -15.52
N GLU A 244 -23.63 21.43 -15.68
CA GLU A 244 -23.74 22.08 -16.99
C GLU A 244 -22.71 21.51 -17.97
N ALA A 245 -21.44 21.39 -17.58
CA ALA A 245 -20.40 20.83 -18.44
C ALA A 245 -20.73 19.40 -18.89
N ARG A 246 -21.25 18.55 -18.00
CA ARG A 246 -21.72 17.19 -18.35
C ARG A 246 -22.88 17.20 -19.32
N THR A 247 -23.83 18.13 -19.16
CA THR A 247 -24.94 18.31 -20.10
C THR A 247 -24.43 18.63 -21.51
N TYR A 248 -23.43 19.50 -21.63
CA TYR A 248 -22.79 19.79 -22.92
C TYR A 248 -22.13 18.56 -23.52
N VAL A 249 -21.39 17.77 -22.72
CA VAL A 249 -20.75 16.54 -23.20
C VAL A 249 -21.79 15.55 -23.72
N GLN A 250 -22.88 15.32 -22.98
CA GLN A 250 -23.93 14.40 -23.38
C GLN A 250 -24.68 14.83 -24.65
N GLN A 251 -24.87 16.14 -24.87
CA GLN A 251 -25.66 16.64 -26.00
C GLN A 251 -24.83 16.98 -27.26
N LEU A 252 -23.55 17.35 -27.09
CA LEU A 252 -22.74 17.89 -28.19
C LEU A 252 -21.49 17.07 -28.55
N SER A 253 -20.99 16.23 -27.63
CA SER A 253 -19.78 15.45 -27.93
C SER A 253 -20.09 14.29 -28.87
N GLU A 254 -19.07 13.83 -29.59
CA GLU A 254 -19.13 12.60 -30.39
C GLU A 254 -18.98 11.32 -29.53
N ILE A 255 -18.95 11.46 -28.20
CA ILE A 255 -18.88 10.32 -27.29
C ILE A 255 -20.17 9.53 -27.39
N TYR A 256 -20.04 8.23 -27.67
CA TYR A 256 -21.18 7.31 -27.73
C TYR A 256 -22.02 7.39 -26.46
N GLN A 257 -23.33 7.62 -26.62
CA GLN A 257 -24.27 7.62 -25.51
C GLN A 257 -24.55 6.19 -25.09
N SER A 258 -24.35 5.88 -23.81
CA SER A 258 -24.50 4.52 -23.31
C SER A 258 -25.95 4.04 -23.45
N PRO A 259 -26.19 2.72 -23.47
CA PRO A 259 -27.53 2.15 -23.54
C PRO A 259 -28.47 2.74 -22.49
N LEU A 260 -28.00 2.92 -21.24
CA LEU A 260 -28.77 3.48 -20.13
C LEU A 260 -29.22 4.92 -20.38
N VAL A 261 -28.40 5.75 -21.05
CA VAL A 261 -28.77 7.12 -21.43
C VAL A 261 -29.77 7.10 -22.59
N THR A 262 -29.59 6.20 -23.55
CA THR A 262 -30.48 6.07 -24.72
C THR A 262 -31.78 5.30 -24.44
N GLY A 263 -31.96 4.77 -23.22
CA GLY A 263 -33.12 3.95 -22.84
C GLY A 263 -33.12 2.53 -23.43
N ARG A 264 -31.97 2.04 -23.92
CA ARG A 264 -31.80 0.66 -24.37
C ARG A 264 -31.48 -0.24 -23.18
N ASP A 265 -31.96 -1.47 -23.27
CA ASP A 265 -31.67 -2.49 -22.27
C ASP A 265 -30.25 -3.02 -22.45
N ALA A 266 -29.33 -2.57 -21.60
CA ALA A 266 -28.02 -3.16 -21.42
C ALA A 266 -27.58 -2.97 -19.98
N ASP A 267 -26.61 -3.78 -19.58
CA ASP A 267 -26.00 -3.69 -18.27
C ASP A 267 -24.76 -2.80 -18.30
N GLY A 268 -24.66 -1.91 -17.32
CA GLY A 268 -23.42 -1.23 -16.98
C GLY A 268 -22.35 -2.21 -16.54
N LYS A 269 -21.13 -1.72 -16.38
CA LYS A 269 -19.94 -2.55 -16.18
C LYS A 269 -19.34 -2.37 -14.79
N ILE A 270 -18.96 -3.48 -14.16
CA ILE A 270 -18.33 -3.48 -12.85
C ILE A 270 -16.81 -3.53 -13.02
N VAL A 271 -16.10 -2.51 -12.55
CA VAL A 271 -14.64 -2.41 -12.64
C VAL A 271 -14.04 -2.44 -11.24
N LEU A 272 -13.19 -3.41 -10.97
CA LEU A 272 -12.46 -3.50 -9.70
C LEU A 272 -11.11 -2.80 -9.80
N VAL A 273 -10.79 -1.95 -8.81
CA VAL A 273 -9.44 -1.45 -8.60
C VAL A 273 -8.79 -2.20 -7.42
N ALA A 274 -7.81 -3.06 -7.71
CA ALA A 274 -7.23 -3.96 -6.71
C ALA A 274 -5.71 -4.09 -6.81
N ASN A 275 -5.09 -4.24 -5.64
CA ASN A 275 -3.67 -4.54 -5.42
C ASN A 275 -3.45 -4.85 -3.91
N PHE A 276 -2.81 -5.96 -3.55
CA PHE A 276 -2.61 -6.39 -2.14
C PHE A 276 -1.43 -5.69 -1.43
N LYS A 277 -1.06 -4.49 -1.89
CA LYS A 277 -0.06 -3.64 -1.25
C LYS A 277 -0.68 -2.35 -0.74
N GLY A 278 -0.46 -2.03 0.53
CA GLY A 278 -0.79 -0.72 1.08
C GLY A 278 0.04 0.39 0.42
N GLY A 279 -0.58 1.51 0.08
CA GLY A 279 0.09 2.64 -0.58
C GLY A 279 0.14 2.57 -2.12
N SER A 280 -0.43 1.53 -2.74
CA SER A 280 -0.44 1.29 -4.19
C SER A 280 -1.39 2.18 -5.01
N THR A 281 -1.81 3.32 -4.46
CA THR A 281 -2.71 4.31 -5.10
C THR A 281 -4.09 3.81 -5.56
N LYS A 282 -4.61 2.69 -5.02
CA LYS A 282 -5.95 2.14 -5.36
C LYS A 282 -7.05 3.18 -5.28
N THR A 283 -7.39 3.62 -4.07
CA THR A 283 -8.46 4.59 -3.79
C THR A 283 -8.36 5.86 -4.64
N THR A 284 -7.16 6.41 -4.79
CA THR A 284 -6.94 7.59 -5.65
C THR A 284 -7.21 7.29 -7.12
N THR A 285 -6.79 6.12 -7.60
CA THR A 285 -7.03 5.66 -8.98
C THR A 285 -8.52 5.40 -9.20
N THR A 286 -9.19 4.74 -8.25
CA THR A 286 -10.65 4.53 -8.22
C THR A 286 -11.38 5.85 -8.38
N MET A 287 -11.09 6.84 -7.53
CA MET A 287 -11.72 8.16 -7.60
C MET A 287 -11.43 8.87 -8.93
N CYS A 288 -10.17 8.85 -9.39
CA CYS A 288 -9.78 9.52 -10.64
C CYS A 288 -10.44 8.92 -11.87
N ILE A 289 -10.54 7.58 -11.95
CA ILE A 289 -11.25 6.91 -13.04
C ILE A 289 -12.74 7.28 -13.00
N SER A 290 -13.33 7.28 -11.81
CA SER A 290 -14.74 7.62 -11.61
C SER A 290 -15.08 9.03 -12.06
N GLN A 291 -14.28 10.02 -11.65
CA GLN A 291 -14.43 11.41 -12.07
C GLN A 291 -14.21 11.58 -13.57
N GLY A 292 -13.19 10.92 -14.13
CA GLY A 292 -12.87 10.97 -15.56
C GLY A 292 -13.99 10.38 -16.43
N LEU A 293 -14.59 9.26 -16.03
CA LEU A 293 -15.75 8.67 -16.70
C LEU A 293 -17.00 9.54 -16.56
N SER A 294 -17.26 10.12 -15.37
CA SER A 294 -18.36 11.08 -15.18
C SER A 294 -18.24 12.30 -16.10
N LEU A 295 -17.02 12.84 -16.30
CA LEU A 295 -16.75 13.94 -17.24
C LEU A 295 -16.98 13.57 -18.70
N ARG A 296 -16.97 12.28 -19.04
CA ARG A 296 -17.36 11.76 -20.35
C ARG A 296 -18.88 11.59 -20.51
N GLY A 297 -19.66 12.04 -19.52
CA GLY A 297 -21.12 11.97 -19.52
C GLY A 297 -21.68 10.68 -18.93
N ARG A 298 -20.85 9.80 -18.35
CA ARG A 298 -21.28 8.53 -17.75
C ARG A 298 -21.92 8.74 -16.37
N LYS A 299 -22.85 7.86 -16.00
CA LYS A 299 -23.32 7.68 -14.62
C LYS A 299 -22.44 6.65 -13.93
N VAL A 300 -21.81 7.04 -12.82
CA VAL A 300 -20.84 6.20 -12.12
C VAL A 300 -21.28 6.01 -10.68
N LEU A 301 -21.24 4.76 -10.21
CA LEU A 301 -21.34 4.40 -8.81
C LEU A 301 -19.97 3.94 -8.33
N VAL A 302 -19.47 4.46 -7.22
CA VAL A 302 -18.33 3.87 -6.53
C VAL A 302 -18.78 3.09 -5.30
N VAL A 303 -18.13 1.97 -5.01
CA VAL A 303 -18.40 1.16 -3.82
C VAL A 303 -17.12 1.04 -3.02
N ASP A 304 -17.11 1.62 -1.83
CA ASP A 304 -15.98 1.56 -0.91
C ASP A 304 -16.10 0.29 -0.06
N LEU A 305 -15.16 -0.65 -0.25
CA LEU A 305 -15.11 -1.91 0.50
C LEU A 305 -13.94 -1.94 1.48
N ASP A 306 -13.21 -0.83 1.66
CA ASP A 306 -12.15 -0.73 2.66
C ASP A 306 -12.74 -0.15 3.96
N PRO A 307 -12.70 -0.87 5.10
CA PRO A 307 -13.14 -0.34 6.39
C PRO A 307 -12.45 0.97 6.82
N GLN A 308 -11.33 1.37 6.19
CA GLN A 308 -10.71 2.69 6.40
C GLN A 308 -11.46 3.86 5.74
N ALA A 309 -12.44 3.58 4.88
CA ALA A 309 -13.35 4.56 4.27
C ALA A 309 -12.66 5.72 3.52
N SER A 310 -11.46 5.49 2.98
CA SER A 310 -10.68 6.53 2.30
C SER A 310 -11.34 7.01 1.01
N LEU A 311 -12.07 6.14 0.29
CA LEU A 311 -12.79 6.55 -0.92
C LEU A 311 -14.02 7.38 -0.55
N SER A 312 -14.72 6.97 0.51
CA SER A 312 -15.85 7.71 1.06
C SER A 312 -15.46 9.14 1.43
N GLU A 313 -14.31 9.33 2.09
CA GLU A 313 -13.75 10.66 2.38
C GLU A 313 -13.39 11.45 1.11
N LEU A 314 -12.83 10.81 0.08
CA LEU A 314 -12.55 11.46 -1.21
C LEU A 314 -13.82 11.90 -1.94
N CYS A 315 -14.92 11.17 -1.74
CA CYS A 315 -16.27 11.51 -2.20
C CYS A 315 -16.92 12.63 -1.38
N GLY A 316 -16.22 13.17 -0.38
CA GLY A 316 -16.69 14.27 0.46
C GLY A 316 -17.65 13.84 1.57
N LEU A 317 -17.82 12.53 1.80
CA LEU A 317 -18.61 11.99 2.91
C LEU A 317 -17.71 11.74 4.12
N TYR A 318 -18.07 12.30 5.26
CA TYR A 318 -17.32 12.07 6.49
C TYR A 318 -17.81 10.80 7.18
N ALA A 319 -17.05 9.73 7.02
CA ALA A 319 -17.45 8.36 7.35
C ALA A 319 -17.90 8.13 8.81
N GLU A 320 -17.57 9.00 9.75
CA GLU A 320 -17.95 8.81 11.17
C GLU A 320 -19.08 9.74 11.64
N ASN A 321 -19.45 10.75 10.84
CA ASN A 321 -20.52 11.70 11.18
C ASN A 321 -21.74 11.56 10.26
N GLU A 322 -21.51 11.20 9.00
CA GLU A 322 -22.53 11.19 7.94
C GLU A 322 -22.80 9.78 7.41
N VAL A 323 -21.97 8.80 7.79
CA VAL A 323 -22.08 7.40 7.40
C VAL A 323 -22.14 6.57 8.68
N ASP A 324 -23.14 5.71 8.75
CA ASP A 324 -23.26 4.68 9.78
C ASP A 324 -23.12 3.30 9.13
N GLU A 325 -23.24 2.25 9.95
CA GLU A 325 -23.20 0.87 9.47
C GLU A 325 -24.28 0.59 8.41
N ASP A 326 -25.48 1.15 8.60
CA ASP A 326 -26.64 0.95 7.74
C ASP A 326 -26.49 1.60 6.37
N SER A 327 -25.58 2.55 6.24
CA SER A 327 -25.22 3.22 5.00
C SER A 327 -24.25 2.42 4.12
N THR A 328 -23.78 1.26 4.55
CA THR A 328 -22.74 0.49 3.85
C THR A 328 -23.29 -0.73 3.10
N VAL A 329 -22.42 -1.56 2.51
CA VAL A 329 -22.83 -2.88 1.98
C VAL A 329 -23.19 -3.90 3.07
N LEU A 330 -22.93 -3.60 4.34
CA LEU A 330 -23.03 -4.57 5.44
C LEU A 330 -24.46 -5.07 5.72
N PRO A 331 -25.51 -4.23 5.72
CA PRO A 331 -26.89 -4.70 5.90
C PRO A 331 -27.29 -5.74 4.85
N PHE A 332 -26.86 -5.55 3.60
CA PHE A 332 -27.10 -6.50 2.52
C PHE A 332 -26.35 -7.81 2.72
N ILE A 333 -25.11 -7.75 3.24
CA ILE A 333 -24.35 -8.95 3.60
C ILE A 333 -25.06 -9.73 4.71
N TYR A 334 -25.66 -9.04 5.68
CA TYR A 334 -26.42 -9.69 6.75
C TYR A 334 -27.76 -10.26 6.28
N ASN A 335 -28.42 -9.56 5.35
CA ASN A 335 -29.71 -9.95 4.81
C ASN A 335 -29.82 -9.59 3.31
N GLU A 336 -29.52 -10.56 2.44
CA GLU A 336 -29.61 -10.40 0.97
C GLU A 336 -31.05 -10.14 0.48
N GLU A 337 -32.07 -10.35 1.33
CA GLU A 337 -33.49 -10.12 1.02
C GLU A 337 -33.99 -8.75 1.54
N MET A 338 -33.10 -7.87 2.01
CA MET A 338 -33.50 -6.55 2.50
C MET A 338 -34.23 -5.73 1.41
N GLU A 339 -35.26 -5.00 1.82
CA GLU A 339 -36.02 -4.13 0.91
C GLU A 339 -35.10 -3.05 0.31
N GLY A 340 -35.16 -2.88 -1.01
CA GLY A 340 -34.28 -1.97 -1.76
C GLY A 340 -32.87 -2.52 -2.04
N GLY A 341 -32.47 -3.65 -1.46
CA GLY A 341 -31.14 -4.23 -1.69
C GLY A 341 -30.00 -3.24 -1.42
N LEU A 342 -28.94 -3.25 -2.24
CA LEU A 342 -27.84 -2.29 -2.13
C LEU A 342 -28.22 -0.86 -2.56
N GLU A 343 -29.36 -0.66 -3.22
CA GLU A 343 -29.79 0.67 -3.65
C GLU A 343 -30.07 1.60 -2.46
N SER A 344 -30.57 1.05 -1.36
CA SER A 344 -30.87 1.84 -0.15
C SER A 344 -29.62 2.43 0.52
N ALA A 345 -28.43 1.92 0.18
CA ALA A 345 -27.15 2.38 0.74
C ALA A 345 -26.47 3.45 -0.14
N ILE A 346 -27.03 3.79 -1.30
CA ILE A 346 -26.44 4.77 -2.22
C ILE A 346 -26.60 6.18 -1.65
N LYS A 347 -25.51 6.95 -1.70
CA LYS A 347 -25.46 8.37 -1.35
C LYS A 347 -24.91 9.19 -2.51
N GLU A 348 -25.49 10.37 -2.71
CA GLU A 348 -24.97 11.37 -3.64
C GLU A 348 -23.62 11.92 -3.14
N THR A 349 -22.73 12.28 -4.07
CA THR A 349 -21.46 12.95 -3.74
C THR A 349 -21.50 14.44 -4.11
N TYR A 350 -20.44 15.18 -3.79
CA TYR A 350 -20.28 16.56 -4.28
C TYR A 350 -20.09 16.65 -5.81
N TRP A 351 -19.88 15.51 -6.49
CA TRP A 351 -19.55 15.41 -7.90
C TRP A 351 -20.74 14.89 -8.71
N ASP A 352 -21.32 15.76 -9.55
CA ASP A 352 -22.46 15.40 -10.39
C ASP A 352 -22.17 14.18 -11.29
N GLY A 353 -23.09 13.21 -11.28
CA GLY A 353 -22.96 11.94 -12.01
C GLY A 353 -22.08 10.89 -11.35
N LEU A 354 -21.66 11.11 -10.10
CA LEU A 354 -20.91 10.16 -9.30
C LEU A 354 -21.62 9.98 -7.96
N ASP A 355 -22.10 8.77 -7.71
CA ASP A 355 -22.69 8.34 -6.44
C ASP A 355 -21.75 7.36 -5.72
N VAL A 356 -22.00 7.12 -4.44
CA VAL A 356 -21.18 6.23 -3.61
C VAL A 356 -22.03 5.33 -2.72
N ILE A 357 -21.67 4.04 -2.62
CA ILE A 357 -21.97 3.23 -1.44
C ILE A 357 -20.74 3.33 -0.53
N PRO A 358 -20.84 4.05 0.61
CA PRO A 358 -19.70 4.33 1.45
C PRO A 358 -19.29 3.13 2.31
N ALA A 359 -18.09 3.23 2.88
CA ALA A 359 -17.56 2.32 3.86
C ALA A 359 -17.64 2.91 5.27
N HIS A 360 -17.63 2.01 6.25
CA HIS A 360 -17.52 2.33 7.66
C HIS A 360 -16.63 1.26 8.32
N PRO A 361 -15.92 1.58 9.44
CA PRO A 361 -15.10 0.59 10.14
C PRO A 361 -15.83 -0.70 10.55
N SER A 362 -17.17 -0.67 10.68
CA SER A 362 -18.01 -1.84 10.94
C SER A 362 -17.97 -2.89 9.82
N LEU A 363 -17.52 -2.55 8.60
CA LEU A 363 -17.33 -3.51 7.51
C LEU A 363 -16.40 -4.68 7.89
N PHE A 364 -15.52 -4.49 8.86
CA PHE A 364 -14.69 -5.58 9.41
C PHE A 364 -15.53 -6.73 9.98
N SER A 365 -16.78 -6.47 10.39
CA SER A 365 -17.72 -7.49 10.86
C SER A 365 -18.09 -8.52 9.78
N ALA A 366 -18.02 -8.15 8.49
CA ALA A 366 -18.27 -9.07 7.38
C ALA A 366 -17.32 -10.29 7.41
N GLU A 367 -16.07 -10.08 7.85
CA GLU A 367 -15.05 -11.13 7.94
C GLU A 367 -15.38 -12.20 8.99
N PHE A 368 -16.25 -11.89 9.95
CA PHE A 368 -16.76 -12.85 10.92
C PHE A 368 -18.12 -13.42 10.53
N PHE A 369 -18.99 -12.59 9.98
CA PHE A 369 -20.35 -12.97 9.62
C PHE A 369 -20.38 -14.00 8.49
N ILE A 370 -19.71 -13.71 7.37
CA ILE A 370 -19.70 -14.56 6.16
C ILE A 370 -19.28 -16.01 6.48
N PRO A 371 -18.15 -16.27 7.15
CA PRO A 371 -17.77 -17.65 7.50
C PRO A 371 -18.70 -18.29 8.54
N SER A 372 -19.39 -17.50 9.38
CA SER A 372 -20.39 -18.04 10.31
C SER A 372 -21.60 -18.61 9.56
N MET A 373 -21.99 -17.98 8.44
CA MET A 373 -23.09 -18.43 7.59
C MET A 373 -22.78 -19.75 6.88
N LEU A 374 -21.52 -20.01 6.53
CA LEU A 374 -21.13 -21.30 5.93
C LEU A 374 -21.35 -22.49 6.88
N LYS A 375 -21.32 -22.26 8.19
CA LYS A 375 -21.59 -23.32 9.19
C LYS A 375 -23.07 -23.68 9.24
N THR A 376 -23.95 -22.72 9.00
CA THR A 376 -25.41 -22.89 9.08
C THR A 376 -26.02 -23.21 7.72
N ARG A 377 -25.40 -22.76 6.63
CA ARG A 377 -25.85 -22.91 5.24
C ARG A 377 -24.67 -23.37 4.36
N PRO A 378 -24.41 -24.69 4.24
CA PRO A 378 -23.27 -25.20 3.46
C PRO A 378 -23.31 -24.87 1.96
N SER A 379 -24.49 -24.62 1.39
CA SER A 379 -24.68 -24.18 0.00
C SER A 379 -24.57 -22.67 -0.18
N TYR A 380 -24.23 -21.92 0.86
CA TYR A 380 -24.11 -20.46 0.81
C TYR A 380 -22.97 -20.04 -0.10
N GLN A 381 -23.30 -19.31 -1.17
CA GLN A 381 -22.34 -18.77 -2.14
C GLN A 381 -21.67 -17.52 -1.58
N PHE A 382 -20.86 -17.71 -0.54
CA PHE A 382 -20.23 -16.63 0.22
C PHE A 382 -19.34 -15.69 -0.62
N TRP A 383 -18.96 -16.10 -1.83
CA TRP A 383 -18.13 -15.37 -2.77
C TRP A 383 -18.94 -14.52 -3.78
N ALA A 384 -20.25 -14.71 -3.87
CA ALA A 384 -21.12 -14.09 -4.88
C ALA A 384 -22.13 -13.10 -4.29
N ILE A 385 -22.00 -12.74 -3.00
CA ILE A 385 -22.93 -11.86 -2.28
C ILE A 385 -23.00 -10.50 -2.98
N LEU A 386 -21.86 -9.84 -3.17
CA LEU A 386 -21.83 -8.53 -3.84
C LEU A 386 -22.25 -8.62 -5.31
N ARG A 387 -21.94 -9.72 -6.00
CA ARG A 387 -22.39 -9.91 -7.39
C ARG A 387 -23.91 -9.84 -7.48
N LYS A 388 -24.62 -10.55 -6.60
CA LYS A 388 -26.10 -10.53 -6.53
C LYS A 388 -26.64 -9.15 -6.16
N GLY A 389 -26.02 -8.49 -5.18
CA GLY A 389 -26.47 -7.16 -4.73
C GLY A 389 -26.26 -6.06 -5.77
N LEU A 390 -25.20 -6.15 -6.57
CA LEU A 390 -24.86 -5.16 -7.58
C LEU A 390 -25.62 -5.35 -8.90
N GLU A 391 -26.13 -6.55 -9.18
CA GLU A 391 -26.82 -6.88 -10.42
C GLU A 391 -27.95 -5.89 -10.78
N PRO A 392 -28.88 -5.53 -9.85
CA PRO A 392 -29.93 -4.55 -10.16
C PRO A 392 -29.39 -3.15 -10.44
N LEU A 393 -28.23 -2.80 -9.87
CA LEU A 393 -27.61 -1.48 -10.04
C LEU A 393 -26.95 -1.32 -11.41
N ARG A 394 -26.63 -2.42 -12.10
CA ARG A 394 -26.11 -2.40 -13.48
C ARG A 394 -27.08 -1.73 -14.47
N LYS A 395 -28.38 -1.74 -14.17
CA LYS A 395 -29.41 -1.04 -14.96
C LYS A 395 -29.49 0.47 -14.69
N LYS A 396 -28.74 0.99 -13.72
CA LYS A 396 -28.81 2.41 -13.28
C LYS A 396 -27.54 3.19 -13.54
N TYR A 397 -26.39 2.50 -13.51
CA TYR A 397 -25.07 3.09 -13.66
C TYR A 397 -24.35 2.47 -14.85
N ASP A 398 -23.70 3.31 -15.67
CA ASP A 398 -22.86 2.83 -16.77
C ASP A 398 -21.64 2.09 -16.23
N TYR A 399 -21.13 2.55 -15.09
CA TYR A 399 -19.99 1.98 -14.40
C TYR A 399 -20.24 1.86 -12.90
N ILE A 400 -19.91 0.71 -12.33
CA ILE A 400 -19.80 0.49 -10.89
C ILE A 400 -18.34 0.19 -10.59
N ILE A 401 -17.67 1.04 -9.82
CA ILE A 401 -16.24 0.92 -9.55
C ILE A 401 -16.00 0.52 -8.10
N LEU A 402 -15.34 -0.61 -7.89
CA LEU A 402 -15.09 -1.17 -6.57
C LEU A 402 -13.69 -0.78 -6.07
N ASP A 403 -13.61 -0.18 -4.87
CA ASP A 403 -12.35 0.03 -4.16
C ASP A 403 -12.20 -0.98 -3.04
N THR A 404 -11.01 -1.56 -2.88
CA THR A 404 -10.78 -2.64 -1.93
C THR A 404 -9.60 -2.37 -1.02
N ALA A 405 -9.67 -2.94 0.18
CA ALA A 405 -8.56 -2.96 1.13
C ALA A 405 -7.32 -3.67 0.54
N PRO A 406 -6.10 -3.36 1.01
CA PRO A 406 -4.86 -4.02 0.56
C PRO A 406 -4.72 -5.48 1.05
N SER A 407 -5.74 -6.04 1.69
CA SER A 407 -5.75 -7.41 2.20
C SER A 407 -6.68 -8.30 1.38
N LEU A 408 -6.33 -9.58 1.28
CA LEU A 408 -7.26 -10.59 0.80
C LEU A 408 -8.25 -10.92 1.92
N SER A 409 -9.47 -10.41 1.78
CA SER A 409 -10.57 -10.56 2.72
C SER A 409 -11.81 -11.12 2.00
N TYR A 410 -12.86 -11.51 2.73
CA TYR A 410 -14.10 -11.98 2.10
C TYR A 410 -14.75 -10.90 1.23
N LEU A 411 -14.67 -9.63 1.63
CA LEU A 411 -15.13 -8.50 0.80
C LEU A 411 -14.32 -8.38 -0.49
N THR A 412 -12.99 -8.48 -0.40
CA THR A 412 -12.12 -8.43 -1.59
C THR A 412 -12.40 -9.60 -2.53
N LEU A 413 -12.65 -10.80 -2.01
CA LEU A 413 -13.06 -11.96 -2.81
C LEU A 413 -14.38 -11.70 -3.53
N ASN A 414 -15.39 -11.18 -2.82
CA ASN A 414 -16.68 -10.84 -3.42
C ASN A 414 -16.53 -9.78 -4.53
N ALA A 415 -15.67 -8.79 -4.33
CA ALA A 415 -15.36 -7.78 -5.33
C ALA A 415 -14.69 -8.38 -6.58
N LEU A 416 -13.71 -9.29 -6.40
CA LEU A 416 -13.07 -10.01 -7.51
C LEU A 416 -14.10 -10.81 -8.30
N MET A 417 -15.00 -11.53 -7.63
CA MET A 417 -16.02 -12.34 -8.28
C MET A 417 -17.10 -11.49 -8.97
N ALA A 418 -17.43 -10.31 -8.44
CA ALA A 418 -18.44 -9.43 -9.02
C ALA A 418 -17.95 -8.63 -10.23
N ALA A 419 -16.65 -8.31 -10.31
CA ALA A 419 -16.13 -7.38 -11.31
C ALA A 419 -15.98 -7.99 -12.70
N ASP A 420 -16.41 -7.28 -13.74
CA ASP A 420 -16.22 -7.64 -15.15
C ASP A 420 -14.77 -7.38 -15.61
N SER A 421 -14.13 -6.33 -15.07
CA SER A 421 -12.73 -6.01 -15.39
C SER A 421 -11.94 -5.60 -14.16
N MET A 422 -10.61 -5.74 -14.23
CA MET A 422 -9.71 -5.38 -13.14
C MET A 422 -8.66 -4.35 -13.58
N VAL A 423 -8.48 -3.33 -12.77
CA VAL A 423 -7.40 -2.34 -12.87
C VAL A 423 -6.48 -2.47 -11.67
N MET A 424 -5.19 -2.73 -11.93
CA MET A 424 -4.14 -2.84 -10.94
C MET A 424 -3.19 -1.65 -11.03
N PRO A 425 -3.30 -0.66 -10.13
CA PRO A 425 -2.30 0.39 -10.03
C PRO A 425 -1.01 -0.16 -9.41
N LEU A 426 0.13 0.17 -10.01
CA LEU A 426 1.45 -0.28 -9.61
C LEU A 426 2.43 0.89 -9.54
N VAL A 427 3.01 1.12 -8.36
CA VAL A 427 4.11 2.06 -8.21
C VAL A 427 5.40 1.38 -8.69
N PRO A 428 6.21 1.99 -9.59
CA PRO A 428 7.39 1.35 -10.16
C PRO A 428 8.60 1.41 -9.20
N GLU A 429 8.39 0.95 -7.98
CA GLU A 429 9.41 0.75 -6.94
C GLU A 429 9.68 -0.75 -6.76
N SER A 430 10.92 -1.12 -6.43
CA SER A 430 11.33 -2.54 -6.40
C SER A 430 10.51 -3.38 -5.42
N LEU A 431 10.20 -2.84 -4.22
CA LEU A 431 9.41 -3.56 -3.22
C LEU A 431 7.93 -3.65 -3.61
N ASP A 432 7.39 -2.63 -4.27
CA ASP A 432 6.01 -2.63 -4.75
C ASP A 432 5.84 -3.63 -5.90
N PHE A 433 6.81 -3.71 -6.82
CA PHE A 433 6.82 -4.74 -7.86
C PHE A 433 6.85 -6.16 -7.27
N ILE A 434 7.75 -6.44 -6.32
CA ILE A 434 7.83 -7.76 -5.69
C ILE A 434 6.51 -8.09 -4.96
N SER A 435 5.92 -7.11 -4.27
CA SER A 435 4.62 -7.29 -3.60
C SER A 435 3.48 -7.56 -4.59
N SER A 436 3.52 -6.91 -5.77
CA SER A 436 2.54 -7.11 -6.84
C SER A 436 2.59 -8.50 -7.45
N VAL A 437 3.76 -9.13 -7.53
CA VAL A 437 3.88 -10.52 -8.00
C VAL A 437 3.24 -11.49 -7.01
N SER A 438 3.40 -11.27 -5.71
CA SER A 438 2.73 -12.07 -4.67
C SER A 438 1.20 -11.99 -4.75
N PHE A 439 0.64 -10.88 -5.24
CA PHE A 439 -0.80 -10.75 -5.47
C PHE A 439 -1.31 -11.82 -6.46
N TRP A 440 -0.55 -12.09 -7.52
CA TRP A 440 -0.94 -13.07 -8.54
C TRP A 440 -0.90 -14.51 -8.03
N GLY A 441 0.03 -14.84 -7.13
CA GLY A 441 0.05 -16.13 -6.45
C GLY A 441 -1.24 -16.37 -5.66
N LEU A 442 -1.63 -15.37 -4.84
CA LEU A 442 -2.88 -15.44 -4.07
C LEU A 442 -4.12 -15.49 -4.98
N PHE A 443 -4.13 -14.69 -6.04
CA PHE A 443 -5.23 -14.69 -7.00
C PHE A 443 -5.37 -16.03 -7.72
N SER A 444 -4.25 -16.66 -8.10
CA SER A 444 -4.25 -18.00 -8.70
C SER A 444 -4.79 -19.06 -7.74
N ASP A 445 -4.43 -18.99 -6.46
CA ASP A 445 -4.96 -19.92 -5.44
C ASP A 445 -6.48 -19.77 -5.29
N ILE A 446 -6.99 -18.53 -5.29
CA ILE A 446 -8.43 -18.26 -5.29
C ILE A 446 -9.06 -18.86 -6.54
N ALA A 447 -8.56 -18.49 -7.72
CA ALA A 447 -9.10 -18.95 -8.99
C ALA A 447 -9.18 -20.47 -9.05
N ALA A 448 -8.11 -21.19 -8.68
CA ALA A 448 -8.08 -22.64 -8.65
C ALA A 448 -9.17 -23.26 -7.75
N ASN A 449 -9.48 -22.64 -6.60
CA ASN A 449 -10.52 -23.12 -5.69
C ASN A 449 -11.95 -22.86 -6.20
N PHE A 450 -12.12 -21.92 -7.15
CA PHE A 450 -13.43 -21.55 -7.69
C PHE A 450 -13.65 -21.96 -9.14
N MET A 451 -12.63 -22.43 -9.86
CA MET A 451 -12.73 -22.85 -11.28
C MET A 451 -13.87 -23.84 -11.54
N GLU A 452 -14.10 -24.80 -10.65
CA GLU A 452 -15.21 -25.77 -10.80
C GLU A 452 -16.58 -25.18 -10.48
N LYS A 453 -16.64 -24.15 -9.62
CA LYS A 453 -17.88 -23.54 -9.14
C LYS A 453 -18.31 -22.33 -9.96
N GLU A 454 -17.36 -21.71 -10.66
CA GLU A 454 -17.48 -20.45 -11.39
C GLU A 454 -16.81 -20.61 -12.77
N SER A 455 -17.13 -21.69 -13.49
CA SER A 455 -16.52 -22.00 -14.80
C SER A 455 -16.73 -20.90 -15.84
N ASP A 456 -17.79 -20.11 -15.67
CA ASP A 456 -18.21 -19.09 -16.62
C ASP A 456 -17.62 -17.70 -16.27
N LYS A 457 -16.87 -17.58 -15.17
CA LYS A 457 -16.30 -16.29 -14.76
C LYS A 457 -15.14 -15.91 -15.67
N VAL A 458 -15.36 -14.86 -16.46
CA VAL A 458 -14.36 -14.24 -17.34
C VAL A 458 -14.17 -12.78 -16.94
N TYR A 459 -12.96 -12.24 -17.15
CA TYR A 459 -12.73 -10.80 -17.13
C TYR A 459 -12.65 -10.26 -18.55
N ASP A 460 -13.38 -9.19 -18.83
CA ASP A 460 -13.37 -8.53 -20.14
C ASP A 460 -11.95 -7.99 -20.41
N PHE A 461 -11.31 -7.41 -19.39
CA PHE A 461 -9.87 -7.16 -19.39
C PHE A 461 -9.25 -7.12 -17.98
N ILE A 462 -7.93 -7.30 -17.96
CA ILE A 462 -7.07 -6.99 -16.82
C ILE A 462 -6.05 -5.96 -17.29
N SER A 463 -5.92 -4.88 -16.54
CA SER A 463 -5.06 -3.75 -16.88
C SER A 463 -4.16 -3.38 -15.71
N VAL A 464 -2.85 -3.33 -15.95
CA VAL A 464 -1.84 -2.84 -15.01
C VAL A 464 -1.43 -1.44 -15.43
N ILE A 465 -1.62 -0.46 -14.53
CA ILE A 465 -1.28 0.94 -14.78
C ILE A 465 -0.16 1.39 -13.85
N LEU A 466 0.90 1.96 -14.42
CA LEU A 466 1.99 2.50 -13.61
C LEU A 466 1.57 3.84 -13.00
N SER A 467 1.60 3.92 -11.68
CA SER A 467 1.20 5.09 -10.91
C SER A 467 2.36 5.69 -10.13
N LYS A 468 2.28 7.00 -9.83
CA LYS A 468 3.35 7.75 -9.14
C LYS A 468 4.73 7.51 -9.77
N VAL A 469 4.82 7.49 -11.10
CA VAL A 469 6.07 7.26 -11.79
C VAL A 469 7.02 8.42 -11.51
N ASP A 470 8.09 8.15 -10.76
CA ASP A 470 9.17 9.09 -10.54
C ASP A 470 10.16 9.03 -11.71
N THR A 471 10.34 10.17 -12.38
CA THR A 471 11.27 10.34 -13.50
C THR A 471 12.61 10.93 -13.06
N SER A 472 12.87 11.04 -11.75
CA SER A 472 14.14 11.52 -11.23
C SER A 472 15.29 10.58 -11.62
N PRO A 473 16.53 11.09 -11.78
CA PRO A 473 17.68 10.24 -12.12
C PRO A 473 17.99 9.15 -11.08
N THR A 474 17.53 9.32 -9.83
CA THR A 474 17.71 8.37 -8.73
C THR A 474 16.57 7.35 -8.61
N SER A 475 15.55 7.47 -9.46
CA SER A 475 14.37 6.61 -9.44
C SER A 475 14.69 5.18 -9.88
N SER A 476 14.07 4.20 -9.22
CA SER A 476 14.08 2.81 -9.68
C SER A 476 13.15 2.55 -10.87
N ALA A 477 12.33 3.53 -11.26
CA ALA A 477 11.25 3.36 -12.22
C ALA A 477 11.70 2.79 -13.58
N PRO A 478 12.82 3.23 -14.19
CA PRO A 478 13.24 2.66 -15.49
C PRO A 478 13.55 1.16 -15.42
N ILE A 479 14.19 0.71 -14.33
CA ILE A 479 14.52 -0.69 -14.13
C ILE A 479 13.25 -1.49 -13.85
N VAL A 480 12.41 -1.00 -12.94
CA VAL A 480 11.16 -1.67 -12.58
C VAL A 480 10.21 -1.75 -13.78
N ARG A 481 10.16 -0.71 -14.64
CA ARG A 481 9.41 -0.73 -15.90
C ARG A 481 9.82 -1.90 -16.80
N SER A 482 11.12 -2.18 -16.90
CA SER A 482 11.61 -3.32 -17.69
C SER A 482 11.18 -4.68 -17.08
N TRP A 483 10.97 -4.74 -15.77
CA TRP A 483 10.49 -5.93 -15.10
C TRP A 483 8.99 -6.07 -15.26
N THR A 484 8.22 -4.99 -15.13
CA THR A 484 6.77 -4.98 -15.33
C THR A 484 6.41 -5.33 -16.76
N GLN A 485 7.11 -4.79 -17.76
CA GLN A 485 6.87 -5.13 -19.17
C GLN A 485 7.04 -6.62 -19.45
N ARG A 486 8.04 -7.26 -18.81
CA ARG A 486 8.28 -8.70 -18.96
C ARG A 486 7.31 -9.56 -18.16
N ALA A 487 6.76 -9.05 -17.06
CA ALA A 487 5.90 -9.82 -16.17
C ALA A 487 4.43 -9.74 -16.57
N TYR A 488 3.98 -8.58 -17.05
CA TYR A 488 2.57 -8.30 -17.33
C TYR A 488 2.25 -8.27 -18.82
N GLU A 489 3.25 -8.15 -19.69
CA GLU A 489 3.11 -8.23 -21.15
C GLU A 489 1.93 -7.39 -21.65
N ASP A 490 0.90 -8.02 -22.23
CA ASP A 490 -0.27 -7.36 -22.81
C ASP A 490 -1.20 -6.71 -21.78
N TRP A 491 -1.09 -7.08 -20.50
CA TRP A 491 -1.85 -6.43 -19.42
C TRP A 491 -1.23 -5.10 -18.99
N LEU A 492 0.04 -4.84 -19.32
CA LEU A 492 0.67 -3.56 -18.99
C LEU A 492 0.20 -2.47 -19.95
N THR A 493 -0.44 -1.45 -19.39
CA THR A 493 -0.85 -0.27 -20.16
C THR A 493 0.35 0.57 -20.58
N THR A 494 0.22 1.23 -21.74
CA THR A 494 1.20 2.22 -22.21
C THR A 494 1.12 3.53 -21.44
N THR A 495 0.03 3.76 -20.70
CA THR A 495 -0.24 4.99 -19.98
C THR A 495 0.41 4.96 -18.61
N GLU A 496 1.13 6.03 -18.27
CA GLU A 496 1.80 6.18 -16.98
C GLU A 496 1.34 7.45 -16.27
N ILE A 497 1.04 7.34 -14.98
CA ILE A 497 0.66 8.48 -14.14
C ILE A 497 1.90 8.99 -13.40
N PRO A 498 2.40 10.19 -13.72
CA PRO A 498 3.63 10.71 -13.11
C PRO A 498 3.42 11.09 -11.64
N ALA A 499 4.48 11.00 -10.84
CA ALA A 499 4.50 11.54 -9.49
C ALA A 499 4.32 13.07 -9.49
N SER A 500 3.55 13.60 -8.53
CA SER A 500 3.29 15.03 -8.41
C SER A 500 3.18 15.47 -6.96
N SER A 501 3.91 16.53 -6.60
CA SER A 501 3.87 17.15 -5.27
C SER A 501 2.56 17.90 -4.99
N VAL A 502 1.78 18.22 -6.03
CA VAL A 502 0.50 18.93 -5.90
C VAL A 502 -0.53 18.08 -5.15
N MET A 503 -0.45 16.75 -5.32
CA MET A 503 -1.32 15.78 -4.64
C MET A 503 -0.86 15.49 -3.20
N SER A 504 0.29 16.05 -2.78
CA SER A 504 0.91 15.78 -1.48
C SER A 504 0.80 16.95 -0.48
N ASN A 505 0.24 18.09 -0.91
CA ASN A 505 0.11 19.29 -0.07
C ASN A 505 -1.11 19.17 0.85
N GLY A 506 -0.92 19.41 2.16
CA GLY A 506 -1.92 19.15 3.20
C GLY A 506 -3.27 19.87 3.06
N ALA A 507 -3.35 20.98 2.31
CA ALA A 507 -4.62 21.66 1.99
C ALA A 507 -5.43 20.94 0.88
N LEU A 508 -4.79 20.08 0.09
CA LEU A 508 -5.36 19.30 -1.01
C LEU A 508 -5.36 17.79 -0.69
N ALA A 509 -5.15 17.40 0.57
CA ALA A 509 -5.01 16.00 0.98
C ALA A 509 -6.25 15.14 0.67
N LEU A 510 -7.41 15.76 0.46
CA LEU A 510 -8.67 15.11 0.08
C LEU A 510 -9.13 15.50 -1.33
N SER A 511 -8.24 16.06 -2.16
CA SER A 511 -8.52 16.48 -3.53
C SER A 511 -7.78 15.62 -4.54
N THR A 512 -8.43 15.34 -5.66
CA THR A 512 -7.80 14.68 -6.81
C THR A 512 -7.30 15.72 -7.80
N VAL A 513 -6.63 15.25 -8.85
CA VAL A 513 -6.23 16.11 -9.97
C VAL A 513 -7.44 16.71 -10.70
N PHE A 514 -8.63 16.12 -10.60
CA PHE A 514 -9.85 16.60 -11.24
C PHE A 514 -10.55 17.69 -10.43
N ASP A 515 -10.33 17.74 -9.12
CA ASP A 515 -10.88 18.79 -8.25
C ASP A 515 -10.22 20.17 -8.47
N LEU A 516 -9.02 20.20 -9.05
CA LEU A 516 -8.25 21.43 -9.22
C LEU A 516 -8.71 22.26 -10.43
N SER A 517 -8.81 23.57 -10.28
CA SER A 517 -9.17 24.46 -11.38
C SER A 517 -7.91 24.98 -12.11
N LYS A 518 -8.01 25.34 -13.40
CA LYS A 518 -6.87 25.92 -14.14
C LYS A 518 -6.41 27.28 -13.56
N SER A 519 -7.24 27.96 -12.76
CA SER A 519 -6.92 29.24 -12.11
C SER A 519 -5.88 29.13 -10.99
N ASP A 520 -5.59 27.93 -10.49
CA ASP A 520 -4.81 27.73 -9.25
C ASP A 520 -3.28 27.87 -9.44
N GLY A 521 -2.80 28.55 -10.49
CA GLY A 521 -1.35 28.84 -10.70
C GLY A 521 -0.45 27.62 -11.01
N VAL A 522 -0.98 26.39 -10.90
CA VAL A 522 -0.24 25.11 -11.04
C VAL A 522 -0.60 24.36 -12.34
N SER A 523 -1.20 25.05 -13.30
CA SER A 523 -1.86 24.51 -14.50
C SER A 523 -1.06 23.43 -15.26
N LYS A 524 0.23 23.64 -15.56
CA LYS A 524 1.04 22.66 -16.32
C LYS A 524 1.31 21.36 -15.53
N THR A 525 1.55 21.47 -14.22
CA THR A 525 1.84 20.33 -13.36
C THR A 525 0.60 19.47 -13.14
N VAL A 526 -0.56 20.10 -12.96
CA VAL A 526 -1.87 19.42 -12.89
C VAL A 526 -2.19 18.72 -14.20
N GLN A 527 -2.03 19.42 -15.34
CA GLN A 527 -2.33 18.84 -16.66
C GLN A 527 -1.46 17.63 -16.99
N ARG A 528 -0.18 17.63 -16.58
CA ARG A 528 0.74 16.50 -16.74
C ARG A 528 0.27 15.22 -16.03
N VAL A 529 -0.49 15.34 -14.94
CA VAL A 529 -1.08 14.19 -14.22
C VAL A 529 -2.49 13.89 -14.74
N ARG A 530 -3.27 14.92 -15.04
CA ARG A 530 -4.66 14.78 -15.50
C ARG A 530 -4.75 14.13 -16.88
N GLN A 531 -3.89 14.52 -17.82
CA GLN A 531 -4.00 14.05 -19.21
C GLN A 531 -3.86 12.52 -19.32
N PRO A 532 -2.85 11.87 -18.72
CA PRO A 532 -2.77 10.40 -18.72
C PRO A 532 -4.02 9.73 -18.16
N LEU A 533 -4.58 10.26 -17.08
CA LEU A 533 -5.83 9.74 -16.49
C LEU A 533 -7.03 9.90 -17.43
N VAL A 534 -7.14 11.03 -18.14
CA VAL A 534 -8.20 11.26 -19.14
C VAL A 534 -8.08 10.27 -20.30
N GLU A 535 -6.88 10.07 -20.84
CA GLU A 535 -6.66 9.08 -21.90
C GLU A 535 -6.94 7.66 -21.42
N TYR A 536 -6.58 7.34 -20.18
CA TYR A 536 -6.88 6.04 -19.59
C TYR A 536 -8.39 5.80 -19.43
N CYS A 537 -9.13 6.80 -18.95
CA CYS A 537 -10.60 6.72 -18.87
C CYS A 537 -11.23 6.56 -20.26
N LYS A 538 -10.72 7.27 -21.26
CA LYS A 538 -11.17 7.12 -22.66
C LYS A 538 -10.91 5.71 -23.17
N TRP A 539 -9.75 5.13 -22.87
CA TRP A 539 -9.42 3.77 -23.27
C TRP A 539 -10.36 2.74 -22.62
N ILE A 540 -10.59 2.81 -21.30
CA ILE A 540 -11.57 1.95 -20.61
C ILE A 540 -12.95 2.10 -21.25
N ASP A 541 -13.39 3.34 -21.48
CA ASP A 541 -14.73 3.61 -21.97
C ASP A 541 -14.93 3.10 -23.41
N ASN A 542 -13.91 3.24 -24.26
CA ASN A 542 -13.97 2.74 -25.63
C ASN A 542 -14.12 1.21 -25.70
N MET A 543 -13.46 0.46 -24.81
CA MET A 543 -13.59 -1.02 -24.77
C MET A 543 -15.05 -1.46 -24.64
N TYR A 544 -15.83 -0.78 -23.80
CA TYR A 544 -17.22 -1.11 -23.58
C TYR A 544 -18.18 -0.41 -24.54
N VAL A 545 -17.81 0.75 -25.09
CA VAL A 545 -18.56 1.36 -26.20
C VAL A 545 -18.62 0.41 -27.39
N ASP A 546 -17.50 -0.22 -27.75
CA ASP A 546 -17.44 -1.19 -28.84
C ASP A 546 -18.42 -2.34 -28.57
N GLU A 547 -18.39 -2.92 -27.36
CA GLU A 547 -19.33 -3.97 -26.93
C GLU A 547 -20.80 -3.51 -26.95
N TRP A 548 -21.12 -2.36 -26.36
CA TRP A 548 -22.47 -1.79 -26.34
C TRP A 548 -22.98 -1.37 -27.71
N SER A 549 -22.08 -1.18 -28.69
CA SER A 549 -22.43 -0.85 -30.07
C SER A 549 -22.68 -2.10 -30.91
N LEU A 550 -21.99 -3.21 -30.62
CA LEU A 550 -22.15 -4.49 -31.29
C LEU A 550 -23.42 -5.25 -30.87
N SER A 551 -24.00 -4.91 -29.73
CA SER A 551 -25.31 -5.42 -29.28
C SER A 551 -26.51 -4.72 -29.93
N GLN A 552 -26.29 -3.85 -30.92
CA GLN A 552 -27.30 -3.28 -31.82
C GLN A 552 -27.58 -4.22 -32.99
#